data_AF-K1RWE0-F1
#
_entry.id   AF-K1RWE0-F1
#
_cell.length_a   1.000
_cell.length_b   1.000
_cell.length_c   1.000
_cell.angle_alpha   90.00
_cell.angle_beta   90.00
_cell.angle_gamma   90.00
#
_symmetry.space_group_name_H-M   'P 1'
#
loop_
_entity.id
_entity.type
_entity.pdbx_description
1 polymer ?
#
loop_
_entity_poly.entity_id
_entity_poly.type
_entity_poly.pdbx_seq_one_letter_code
_entity_poly.pdbx_strand_id
1 'polypeptide(L)'
;MVVEINRTEGVDLRFDIGPILLQKQYPVPDRITAPDLKTMMAERGSEVMMEALSNLPELERRVIEQSAVGVTYAHKLSRRALYVDWENQNYSSIDRQCRALQEIEELRTVFNNTKINLLDPCDFHALNSDPNLEKSVLWKYGRPSAEVTPGSLFYSKPLKHLLDGWTGFGTIRIKKKLKAVDFHCGYLLENPDPRFKTVDNGIKFNLDLLSPRPLQSDTIPVDVREGWFTDLKVGHGG
;
A
#
# COMPACT_ATOMS: atom_id res chain seq x y z
N MET A 1 3.32 -1.97 1.06
CA MET A 1 3.09 -0.65 0.42
C MET A 1 4.13 0.29 1.01
N VAL A 2 5.14 0.69 0.24
CA VAL A 2 6.16 1.64 0.70
C VAL A 2 6.12 2.81 -0.28
N VAL A 3 5.91 4.00 0.28
CA VAL A 3 5.80 5.27 -0.43
C VAL A 3 7.18 5.91 -0.44
N GLU A 4 7.60 6.49 -1.56
CA GLU A 4 8.89 7.19 -1.67
C GLU A 4 8.64 8.67 -2.00
N ILE A 5 9.11 9.59 -1.15
CA ILE A 5 9.11 11.03 -1.45
C ILE A 5 10.51 11.59 -1.14
N ASN A 6 11.02 12.39 -2.08
CA ASN A 6 12.36 12.96 -2.05
C ASN A 6 12.67 13.77 -0.79
N ARG A 7 13.93 13.66 -0.38
CA ARG A 7 14.59 14.27 0.78
C ARG A 7 14.24 15.75 0.98
N THR A 8 13.80 16.08 2.19
CA THR A 8 14.07 17.39 2.80
C THR A 8 15.34 17.27 3.64
N GLU A 9 16.36 18.06 3.30
CA GLU A 9 17.60 18.18 4.07
C GLU A 9 17.30 18.65 5.51
N GLY A 10 17.94 18.04 6.51
CA GLY A 10 18.01 18.58 7.87
C GLY A 10 17.56 17.70 9.03
N VAL A 11 17.19 16.43 8.83
CA VAL A 11 16.96 15.48 9.94
C VAL A 11 18.01 14.38 9.89
N ASP A 12 18.82 14.28 10.95
CA ASP A 12 19.80 13.20 11.15
C ASP A 12 19.03 11.87 11.39
N LEU A 13 18.65 11.19 10.30
CA LEU A 13 17.76 10.01 10.31
C LEU A 13 18.56 8.70 10.27
N ARG A 14 19.34 8.44 11.32
CA ARG A 14 19.91 7.11 11.59
C ARG A 14 18.84 6.22 12.26
N PHE A 15 17.76 5.91 11.55
CA PHE A 15 16.66 5.07 12.02
C PHE A 15 16.68 3.72 11.29
N ASP A 16 16.55 2.61 12.01
CA ASP A 16 16.60 1.24 11.47
C ASP A 16 17.83 0.92 10.61
N ILE A 17 19.01 1.47 10.92
CA ILE A 17 20.27 1.25 10.19
C ILE A 17 21.23 0.24 10.84
N GLY A 18 20.80 -0.42 11.93
CA GLY A 18 21.65 -1.37 12.66
C GLY A 18 21.94 -2.62 11.82
N PRO A 19 23.07 -3.31 12.07
CA PRO A 19 23.41 -4.51 11.35
C PRO A 19 22.41 -5.65 11.67
N ILE A 20 22.20 -6.55 10.73
CA ILE A 20 21.19 -7.61 10.77
C ILE A 20 21.79 -8.87 11.40
N LEU A 21 21.18 -9.34 12.50
CA LEU A 21 21.57 -10.60 13.16
C LEU A 21 20.90 -11.82 12.53
N LEU A 22 19.61 -11.71 12.21
CA LEU A 22 18.80 -12.79 11.65
C LEU A 22 17.68 -12.20 10.79
N GLN A 23 17.44 -12.79 9.62
CA GLN A 23 16.39 -12.38 8.70
C GLN A 23 15.67 -13.61 8.14
N LYS A 24 14.33 -13.55 8.08
CA LYS A 24 13.50 -14.54 7.40
C LYS A 24 12.54 -13.86 6.43
N GLN A 25 12.27 -14.54 5.33
CA GLN A 25 11.30 -14.09 4.33
C GLN A 25 10.00 -14.87 4.46
N TYR A 26 8.89 -14.14 4.42
CA TYR A 26 7.56 -14.70 4.39
C TYR A 26 6.82 -14.14 3.18
N PRO A 27 6.20 -14.99 2.33
CA PRO A 27 5.38 -14.51 1.24
C PRO A 27 4.20 -13.73 1.83
N VAL A 28 3.90 -12.56 1.26
CA VAL A 28 2.72 -11.79 1.62
C VAL A 28 1.51 -12.50 0.98
N PRO A 29 0.55 -13.03 1.75
CA PRO A 29 -0.60 -13.71 1.19
C PRO A 29 -1.40 -12.78 0.28
N ASP A 30 -1.98 -13.35 -0.78
CA ASP A 30 -2.80 -12.55 -1.68
C ASP A 30 -3.98 -11.93 -0.95
N ARG A 31 -4.32 -10.70 -1.30
CA ARG A 31 -5.42 -9.91 -0.73
C ARG A 31 -5.38 -9.77 0.80
N ILE A 32 -4.26 -10.04 1.48
CA ILE A 32 -4.15 -9.84 2.94
C ILE A 32 -4.43 -8.38 3.32
N THR A 33 -5.11 -8.18 4.44
CA THR A 33 -5.40 -6.86 4.99
C THR A 33 -4.32 -6.41 5.96
N ALA A 34 -4.23 -5.11 6.27
CA ALA A 34 -3.29 -4.62 7.28
C ALA A 34 -3.44 -5.30 8.67
N PRO A 35 -4.65 -5.50 9.23
CA PRO A 35 -4.83 -6.21 10.50
C PRO A 35 -4.32 -7.67 10.46
N ASP A 36 -4.65 -8.39 9.38
CA ASP A 36 -4.27 -9.79 9.22
C ASP A 36 -2.75 -9.89 9.08
N LEU A 37 -2.15 -9.01 8.27
CA LEU A 37 -0.70 -8.95 8.09
C LEU A 37 0.01 -8.60 9.40
N LYS A 38 -0.53 -7.67 10.18
CA LYS A 38 -0.01 -7.29 11.51
C LYS A 38 -0.03 -8.48 12.46
N THR A 39 -1.12 -9.23 12.49
CA THR A 39 -1.28 -10.43 13.34
C THR A 39 -0.28 -11.51 12.92
N MET A 40 -0.22 -11.81 11.62
CA MET A 40 0.73 -12.77 11.06
C MET A 40 2.18 -12.39 11.36
N MET A 41 2.55 -11.12 11.19
CA MET A 41 3.91 -10.64 11.44
C MET A 41 4.26 -10.58 12.94
N ALA A 42 3.29 -10.35 13.82
CA ALA A 42 3.53 -10.40 15.26
C ALA A 42 3.89 -11.84 15.71
N GLU A 43 3.19 -12.84 15.19
CA GLU A 43 3.49 -14.24 15.45
C GLU A 43 4.88 -14.61 14.91
N ARG A 44 5.11 -14.40 13.60
CA ARG A 44 6.40 -14.73 12.95
C ARG A 44 7.58 -13.95 13.53
N GLY A 45 7.37 -12.69 13.87
CA GLY A 45 8.39 -11.85 14.49
C GLY A 45 8.81 -12.38 15.86
N SER A 46 7.87 -12.91 16.65
CA SER A 46 8.19 -13.50 17.95
C SER A 46 8.97 -14.81 17.82
N GLU A 47 8.62 -15.66 16.85
CA GLU A 47 9.39 -16.88 16.53
C GLU A 47 10.85 -16.55 16.16
N VAL A 48 11.04 -15.59 15.25
CA VAL A 48 12.39 -15.15 14.81
C VAL A 48 13.17 -14.51 15.96
N MET A 49 12.51 -13.72 16.80
CA MET A 49 13.15 -13.10 17.96
C MET A 49 13.65 -14.15 18.96
N MET A 50 12.84 -15.17 19.26
CA MET A 50 13.22 -16.24 20.19
C MET A 50 14.37 -17.09 19.65
N GLU A 51 14.39 -17.36 18.34
CA GLU A 51 15.51 -18.03 17.68
C GLU A 51 16.79 -17.19 17.77
N ALA A 52 16.70 -15.89 17.52
CA ALA A 52 17.85 -14.99 17.60
C ALA A 52 18.44 -14.95 19.01
N LEU A 53 17.59 -14.82 20.03
CA LEU A 53 18.02 -14.79 21.44
C LEU A 53 18.65 -16.12 21.87
N SER A 54 18.12 -17.25 21.41
CA SER A 54 18.63 -18.58 21.77
C SER A 54 20.02 -18.86 21.15
N ASN A 55 20.35 -18.20 20.04
CA ASN A 55 21.59 -18.39 19.28
C ASN A 55 22.48 -17.13 19.24
N LEU A 56 22.23 -16.15 20.11
CA LEU A 56 22.81 -14.81 20.00
C LEU A 56 24.34 -14.78 19.90
N PRO A 57 25.12 -15.53 20.71
CA PRO A 57 26.58 -15.48 20.63
C PRO A 57 27.14 -15.90 19.26
N GLU A 58 26.47 -16.82 18.56
CA GLU A 58 26.85 -17.23 17.20
C GLU A 58 26.46 -16.15 16.18
N LEU A 59 25.27 -15.57 16.31
CA LEU A 59 24.75 -14.56 15.38
C LEU A 59 25.54 -13.26 15.43
N GLU A 60 26.00 -12.84 16.63
CA GLU A 60 26.86 -11.65 16.77
C GLU A 60 28.17 -11.78 15.97
N ARG A 61 28.69 -13.01 15.82
CA ARG A 61 29.90 -13.27 15.02
C ARG A 61 29.64 -13.26 13.51
N ARG A 62 28.38 -13.28 13.09
CA ARG A 62 27.94 -13.39 11.68
C ARG A 62 27.00 -12.26 11.28
N VAL A 63 27.06 -11.13 11.98
CA VAL A 63 26.19 -9.99 11.69
C VAL A 63 26.43 -9.46 10.27
N ILE A 64 25.35 -9.05 9.60
CA ILE A 64 25.38 -8.58 8.21
C ILE A 64 25.06 -7.10 8.17
N GLU A 65 25.93 -6.29 7.58
CA GLU A 65 25.67 -4.87 7.37
C GLU A 65 24.53 -4.65 6.38
N GLN A 66 23.68 -3.65 6.64
CA GLN A 66 22.61 -3.32 5.71
C GLN A 66 23.18 -2.75 4.40
N SER A 67 22.63 -3.19 3.26
CA SER A 67 23.02 -2.62 1.96
C SER A 67 22.51 -1.19 1.83
N ALA A 68 23.35 -0.30 1.31
CA ALA A 68 22.93 1.05 0.92
C ALA A 68 22.04 1.06 -0.34
N VAL A 69 22.02 -0.05 -1.10
CA VAL A 69 21.24 -0.20 -2.33
C VAL A 69 19.86 -0.76 -2.01
N GLY A 70 18.81 -0.13 -2.55
CA GLY A 70 17.43 -0.57 -2.39
C GLY A 70 16.78 -0.18 -1.05
N VAL A 71 17.44 0.67 -0.26
CA VAL A 71 16.89 1.25 0.97
C VAL A 71 15.64 2.05 0.64
N THR A 72 14.56 1.77 1.35
CA THR A 72 13.29 2.49 1.22
C THR A 72 12.73 2.86 2.58
N TYR A 73 12.08 4.01 2.68
CA TYR A 73 11.51 4.49 3.93
C TYR A 73 9.99 4.33 3.96
N ALA A 74 9.47 3.69 5.01
CA ALA A 74 8.03 3.61 5.25
C ALA A 74 7.55 4.89 5.95
N HIS A 75 7.12 5.88 5.17
CA HIS A 75 6.59 7.12 5.75
C HIS A 75 5.34 6.88 6.59
N LYS A 76 5.22 7.66 7.67
CA LYS A 76 4.01 7.70 8.49
C LYS A 76 2.80 8.04 7.61
N LEU A 77 1.79 7.19 7.66
CA LEU A 77 0.55 7.40 6.91
C LEU A 77 -0.18 8.65 7.43
N SER A 78 -0.65 9.48 6.50
CA SER A 78 -1.52 10.61 6.79
C SER A 78 -2.94 10.32 6.32
N ARG A 79 -3.94 11.03 6.85
CA ARG A 79 -5.33 10.93 6.35
C ARG A 79 -5.47 11.39 4.89
N ARG A 80 -4.45 12.04 4.31
CA ARG A 80 -4.40 12.37 2.88
C ARG A 80 -4.29 11.12 2.02
N ALA A 81 -3.62 10.08 2.52
CA ALA A 81 -3.51 8.78 1.87
C ALA A 81 -4.87 8.07 1.73
N LEU A 82 -5.95 8.53 2.37
CA LEU A 82 -7.29 7.97 2.18
C LEU A 82 -7.94 8.44 0.87
N TYR A 83 -7.47 9.52 0.27
CA TYR A 83 -8.05 10.02 -0.97
C TYR A 83 -7.65 9.12 -2.14
N VAL A 84 -8.61 8.84 -3.01
CA VAL A 84 -8.35 8.16 -4.28
C VAL A 84 -7.86 9.20 -5.28
N ASP A 85 -6.68 8.95 -5.84
CA ASP A 85 -6.15 9.66 -7.00
C ASP A 85 -6.60 8.92 -8.27
N TRP A 86 -7.79 9.28 -8.74
CA TRP A 86 -8.45 8.62 -9.87
C TRP A 86 -7.67 8.72 -11.17
N GLU A 87 -6.88 9.77 -11.35
CA GLU A 87 -6.15 10.01 -12.61
C GLU A 87 -4.89 9.16 -12.71
N ASN A 88 -4.21 8.91 -11.58
CA ASN A 88 -2.91 8.25 -11.58
C ASN A 88 -2.93 6.83 -10.99
N GLN A 89 -4.01 6.41 -10.31
CA GLN A 89 -4.12 5.06 -9.76
C GLN A 89 -4.94 4.14 -10.68
N ASN A 90 -4.40 2.97 -10.95
CA ASN A 90 -5.20 1.86 -11.45
C ASN A 90 -5.96 1.19 -10.29
N TYR A 91 -6.92 0.33 -10.64
CA TYR A 91 -7.66 -0.44 -9.64
C TYR A 91 -6.74 -1.18 -8.65
N SER A 92 -5.70 -1.87 -9.11
CA SER A 92 -4.91 -2.74 -8.21
C SER A 92 -4.25 -1.92 -7.12
N SER A 93 -3.91 -0.67 -7.44
CA SER A 93 -3.37 0.32 -6.52
C SER A 93 -4.44 0.80 -5.52
N ILE A 94 -5.67 1.03 -5.98
CA ILE A 94 -6.83 1.40 -5.13
C ILE A 94 -7.23 0.25 -4.18
N ASP A 95 -7.23 -1.00 -4.64
CA ASP A 95 -7.51 -2.19 -3.82
C ASP A 95 -6.46 -2.37 -2.72
N ARG A 96 -5.17 -2.28 -3.08
CA ARG A 96 -4.07 -2.32 -2.12
C ARG A 96 -4.20 -1.18 -1.10
N GLN A 97 -4.53 0.03 -1.55
CA GLN A 97 -4.76 1.18 -0.68
C GLN A 97 -5.93 0.92 0.28
N CYS A 98 -7.03 0.36 -0.20
CA CYS A 98 -8.19 0.01 0.63
C CYS A 98 -7.79 -0.97 1.74
N ARG A 99 -7.15 -2.09 1.38
CA ARG A 99 -6.72 -3.12 2.35
C ARG A 99 -5.64 -2.64 3.32
N ALA A 100 -4.76 -1.76 2.86
CA ALA A 100 -3.70 -1.19 3.69
C ALA A 100 -4.23 -0.15 4.70
N LEU A 101 -5.31 0.55 4.39
CA LEU A 101 -5.82 1.67 5.18
C LEU A 101 -7.11 1.38 5.94
N GLN A 102 -7.67 0.17 5.83
CA GLN A 102 -8.97 -0.18 6.42
C GLN A 102 -9.05 0.02 7.94
N GLU A 103 -7.94 -0.10 8.67
CA GLU A 103 -7.89 0.15 10.12
C GLU A 103 -7.94 1.63 10.48
N ILE A 104 -7.60 2.50 9.52
CA ILE A 104 -7.61 3.95 9.73
C ILE A 104 -9.04 4.45 9.52
N GLU A 105 -9.50 4.44 8.27
CA GLU A 105 -10.82 4.86 7.82
C GLU A 105 -11.08 4.35 6.39
N GLU A 106 -12.32 4.49 5.92
CA GLU A 106 -12.68 4.17 4.54
C GLU A 106 -12.10 5.19 3.55
N LEU A 107 -11.88 4.76 2.31
CA LEU A 107 -11.40 5.60 1.22
C LEU A 107 -12.29 6.83 1.02
N ARG A 108 -11.72 7.88 0.44
CA ARG A 108 -12.36 9.19 0.29
C ARG A 108 -12.19 9.74 -1.10
N THR A 109 -13.13 10.58 -1.48
CA THR A 109 -12.99 11.44 -2.65
C THR A 109 -13.77 12.74 -2.45
N VAL A 110 -13.75 13.60 -3.47
CA VAL A 110 -14.53 14.83 -3.52
C VAL A 110 -15.55 14.72 -4.64
N PHE A 111 -16.82 14.92 -4.31
CA PHE A 111 -17.94 14.97 -5.25
C PHE A 111 -18.70 16.27 -5.03
N ASN A 112 -18.96 17.05 -6.08
CA ASN A 112 -19.62 18.36 -6.00
C ASN A 112 -19.04 19.24 -4.86
N ASN A 113 -17.72 19.38 -4.82
CA ASN A 113 -16.95 20.11 -3.79
C ASN A 113 -17.16 19.63 -2.35
N THR A 114 -17.74 18.46 -2.15
CA THR A 114 -17.99 17.85 -0.86
C THR A 114 -17.12 16.61 -0.68
N LYS A 115 -16.44 16.51 0.45
CA LYS A 115 -15.72 15.29 0.84
C LYS A 115 -16.71 14.18 1.16
N ILE A 116 -16.54 13.02 0.54
CA ILE A 116 -17.34 11.84 0.77
C ILE A 116 -16.44 10.65 1.08
N ASN A 117 -16.94 9.69 1.86
CA ASN A 117 -16.31 8.39 2.04
C ASN A 117 -16.96 7.37 1.09
N LEU A 118 -16.12 6.45 0.62
CA LEU A 118 -16.44 5.36 -0.28
C LEU A 118 -16.40 4.05 0.51
N LEU A 119 -17.50 3.32 0.54
CA LEU A 119 -17.67 2.12 1.35
C LEU A 119 -18.12 0.97 0.46
N ASP A 120 -17.92 -0.25 0.97
CA ASP A 120 -18.27 -1.50 0.29
C ASP A 120 -17.67 -1.54 -1.13
N PRO A 121 -16.32 -1.48 -1.26
CA PRO A 121 -15.67 -1.59 -2.55
C PRO A 121 -15.99 -2.93 -3.21
N CYS A 122 -16.20 -2.93 -4.53
CA CYS A 122 -16.32 -4.16 -5.29
C CYS A 122 -15.04 -4.98 -5.17
N ASP A 123 -15.18 -6.30 -5.17
CA ASP A 123 -14.07 -7.16 -5.59
C ASP A 123 -13.88 -6.96 -7.10
N PHE A 124 -12.79 -6.33 -7.51
CA PHE A 124 -12.55 -6.07 -8.92
C PHE A 124 -12.17 -7.30 -9.71
N HIS A 125 -11.50 -8.28 -9.11
CA HIS A 125 -11.19 -9.50 -9.85
C HIS A 125 -12.50 -10.16 -10.28
N ALA A 126 -13.50 -10.15 -9.39
CA ALA A 126 -14.86 -10.52 -9.73
C ALA A 126 -15.50 -9.54 -10.72
N LEU A 127 -15.39 -8.22 -10.50
CA LEU A 127 -16.02 -7.19 -11.34
C LEU A 127 -15.54 -7.21 -12.79
N ASN A 128 -14.23 -7.35 -13.03
CA ASN A 128 -13.65 -7.42 -14.35
C ASN A 128 -14.02 -8.70 -15.10
N SER A 129 -14.35 -9.75 -14.35
CA SER A 129 -14.85 -11.01 -14.92
C SER A 129 -16.38 -10.99 -15.11
N ASP A 130 -17.07 -9.97 -14.56
CA ASP A 130 -18.52 -9.85 -14.65
C ASP A 130 -18.92 -9.20 -15.98
N PRO A 131 -19.66 -9.91 -16.87
CA PRO A 131 -20.10 -9.35 -18.15
C PRO A 131 -21.04 -8.15 -17.99
N ASN A 132 -21.60 -7.91 -16.81
CA ASN A 132 -22.44 -6.75 -16.53
C ASN A 132 -21.63 -5.45 -16.42
N LEU A 133 -20.32 -5.50 -16.14
CA LEU A 133 -19.48 -4.31 -16.10
C LEU A 133 -19.49 -3.62 -17.47
N GLU A 134 -18.96 -4.30 -18.49
CA GLU A 134 -18.86 -3.75 -19.85
C GLU A 134 -20.22 -3.41 -20.45
N LYS A 135 -21.26 -4.22 -20.18
CA LYS A 135 -22.62 -3.89 -20.60
C LYS A 135 -23.13 -2.59 -19.98
N SER A 136 -22.85 -2.38 -18.68
CA SER A 136 -23.30 -1.17 -17.98
C SER A 136 -22.51 0.07 -18.45
N VAL A 137 -21.20 -0.09 -18.66
CA VAL A 137 -20.32 0.98 -19.17
C VAL A 137 -20.71 1.36 -20.60
N LEU A 138 -20.87 0.38 -21.49
CA LEU A 138 -21.26 0.61 -22.88
C LEU A 138 -22.64 1.27 -22.97
N TRP A 139 -23.61 0.82 -22.14
CA TRP A 139 -24.93 1.44 -22.07
C TRP A 139 -24.87 2.91 -21.64
N LYS A 140 -23.98 3.26 -20.70
CA LYS A 140 -23.89 4.62 -20.16
C LYS A 140 -23.07 5.56 -21.06
N TYR A 141 -21.93 5.11 -21.58
CA TYR A 141 -20.95 5.97 -22.24
C TYR A 141 -20.79 5.68 -23.73
N GLY A 142 -21.36 4.59 -24.26
CA GLY A 142 -21.22 4.21 -25.67
C GLY A 142 -19.81 3.76 -26.07
N ARG A 143 -18.94 3.47 -25.10
CA ARG A 143 -17.53 3.07 -25.28
C ARG A 143 -17.12 2.07 -24.20
N PRO A 144 -16.04 1.29 -24.41
CA PRO A 144 -15.56 0.31 -23.43
C PRO A 144 -14.99 0.97 -22.17
N SER A 145 -14.91 0.20 -21.07
CA SER A 145 -14.39 0.67 -19.79
C SER A 145 -12.99 1.33 -19.87
N ALA A 146 -12.12 0.79 -20.72
CA ALA A 146 -10.76 1.30 -20.93
C ALA A 146 -10.70 2.73 -21.51
N GLU A 147 -11.77 3.19 -22.15
CA GLU A 147 -11.86 4.54 -22.75
C GLU A 147 -12.68 5.52 -21.88
N VAL A 148 -13.21 5.06 -20.75
CA VAL A 148 -13.90 5.93 -19.81
C VAL A 148 -12.89 6.83 -19.13
N THR A 149 -13.18 8.14 -19.12
CA THR A 149 -12.34 9.10 -18.40
C THR A 149 -12.31 8.74 -16.91
N PRO A 150 -11.14 8.65 -16.28
CA PRO A 150 -11.07 8.34 -14.86
C PRO A 150 -11.93 9.28 -14.01
N GLY A 151 -12.57 8.70 -12.97
CA GLY A 151 -13.48 9.42 -12.08
C GLY A 151 -14.88 9.66 -12.64
N SER A 152 -15.20 9.29 -13.89
CA SER A 152 -16.55 9.38 -14.46
C SER A 152 -17.52 8.42 -13.76
N LEU A 153 -18.53 8.96 -13.08
CA LEU A 153 -19.37 8.21 -12.16
C LEU A 153 -20.71 7.80 -12.76
N PHE A 154 -21.11 6.56 -12.56
CA PHE A 154 -22.47 6.13 -12.89
C PHE A 154 -22.93 4.99 -11.99
N TYR A 155 -24.24 4.80 -11.91
CA TYR A 155 -24.81 3.67 -11.18
C TYR A 155 -25.08 2.51 -12.12
N SER A 156 -24.56 1.33 -11.79
CA SER A 156 -24.93 0.08 -12.46
C SER A 156 -26.03 -0.61 -11.66
N LYS A 157 -27.23 -0.72 -12.26
CA LYS A 157 -28.36 -1.44 -11.66
C LYS A 157 -28.09 -2.95 -11.47
N PRO A 158 -27.50 -3.68 -12.44
CA PRO A 158 -27.15 -5.08 -12.25
C PRO A 158 -26.17 -5.30 -11.09
N LEU A 159 -25.14 -4.46 -11.02
CA LEU A 159 -24.08 -4.60 -10.01
C LEU A 159 -24.49 -3.97 -8.67
N LYS A 160 -25.46 -3.06 -8.65
CA LYS A 160 -25.89 -2.26 -7.48
C LYS A 160 -24.78 -1.41 -6.86
N HIS A 161 -23.79 -1.02 -7.66
CA HIS A 161 -22.66 -0.19 -7.24
C HIS A 161 -22.59 1.09 -8.06
N LEU A 162 -21.97 2.11 -7.48
CA LEU A 162 -21.49 3.29 -8.18
C LEU A 162 -20.12 2.98 -8.77
N LEU A 163 -19.99 3.10 -10.08
CA LEU A 163 -18.80 2.72 -10.85
C LEU A 163 -18.10 3.95 -11.42
N ASP A 164 -16.77 3.91 -11.47
CA ASP A 164 -15.94 4.92 -12.15
C ASP A 164 -15.54 4.52 -13.59
N GLY A 165 -15.98 3.34 -14.04
CA GLY A 165 -15.53 2.68 -15.27
C GLY A 165 -15.04 1.27 -15.03
N TRP A 166 -14.17 1.07 -14.02
CA TRP A 166 -13.53 -0.22 -13.73
C TRP A 166 -13.50 -0.60 -12.26
N THR A 167 -13.79 0.31 -11.33
CA THR A 167 -14.01 -0.02 -9.91
C THR A 167 -15.35 0.52 -9.43
N GLY A 168 -15.77 0.12 -8.24
CA GLY A 168 -17.07 0.51 -7.72
C GLY A 168 -17.26 0.41 -6.22
N PHE A 169 -18.27 1.12 -5.72
CA PHE A 169 -18.60 1.22 -4.29
C PHE A 169 -20.11 1.08 -4.07
N GLY A 170 -20.50 0.23 -3.11
CA GLY A 170 -21.88 -0.11 -2.82
C GLY A 170 -22.57 0.92 -1.92
N THR A 171 -21.77 1.66 -1.14
CA THR A 171 -22.27 2.64 -0.17
C THR A 171 -21.41 3.90 -0.20
N ILE A 172 -22.06 5.05 -0.08
CA ILE A 172 -21.40 6.36 0.04
C ILE A 172 -21.80 6.98 1.37
N ARG A 173 -20.84 7.60 2.07
CA ARG A 173 -21.13 8.38 3.28
C ARG A 173 -20.73 9.82 3.09
N ILE A 174 -21.72 10.70 3.14
CA ILE A 174 -21.55 12.16 3.19
C ILE A 174 -21.71 12.63 4.64
N LYS A 175 -22.94 12.54 5.15
CA LYS A 175 -23.30 12.72 6.58
C LYS A 175 -23.83 11.42 7.19
N LYS A 176 -24.61 10.68 6.41
CA LYS A 176 -25.13 9.34 6.71
C LYS A 176 -24.69 8.37 5.60
N LYS A 177 -24.72 7.08 5.89
CA LYS A 177 -24.53 6.03 4.88
C LYS A 177 -25.73 6.02 3.93
N LEU A 178 -25.46 6.03 2.64
CA LEU A 178 -26.43 5.95 1.55
C LEU A 178 -26.03 4.79 0.66
N LYS A 179 -26.98 3.94 0.25
CA LYS A 179 -26.69 2.93 -0.76
C LYS A 179 -26.40 3.62 -2.10
N ALA A 180 -25.65 2.95 -2.97
CA ALA A 180 -25.35 3.42 -4.32
C ALA A 180 -26.61 3.85 -5.09
N VAL A 181 -27.72 3.13 -4.92
CA VAL A 181 -29.01 3.47 -5.54
C VAL A 181 -29.62 4.76 -4.99
N ASP A 182 -29.53 4.99 -3.67
CA ASP A 182 -30.07 6.21 -3.05
C ASP A 182 -29.23 7.42 -3.45
N PHE A 183 -27.90 7.24 -3.51
CA PHE A 183 -26.98 8.26 -4.00
C PHE A 183 -27.25 8.58 -5.47
N HIS A 184 -27.50 7.57 -6.31
CA HIS A 184 -27.88 7.77 -7.70
C HIS A 184 -29.14 8.64 -7.82
N CYS A 185 -30.21 8.27 -7.13
CA CYS A 185 -31.48 9.00 -7.20
C CYS A 185 -31.38 10.43 -6.68
N GLY A 186 -30.59 10.67 -5.62
CA GLY A 186 -30.51 11.98 -4.98
C GLY A 186 -29.41 12.92 -5.47
N TYR A 187 -28.35 12.40 -6.12
CA TYR A 187 -27.14 13.19 -6.43
C TYR A 187 -26.64 13.05 -7.86
N LEU A 188 -26.94 11.94 -8.56
CA LEU A 188 -26.45 11.71 -9.91
C LEU A 188 -27.41 12.19 -11.00
N LEU A 189 -28.71 11.98 -10.82
CA LEU A 189 -29.70 12.28 -11.88
C LEU A 189 -29.73 13.76 -12.30
N GLU A 190 -29.43 14.66 -11.37
CA GLU A 190 -29.39 16.11 -11.62
C GLU A 190 -28.01 16.62 -12.07
N ASN A 191 -27.01 15.74 -12.13
CA ASN A 191 -25.65 16.11 -12.50
C ASN A 191 -25.38 15.69 -13.96
N PRO A 192 -25.10 16.64 -14.88
CA PRO A 192 -24.91 16.32 -16.30
C PRO A 192 -23.63 15.52 -16.58
N ASP A 193 -22.59 15.67 -15.76
CA ASP A 193 -21.34 14.89 -15.85
C ASP A 193 -20.79 14.61 -14.44
N PRO A 194 -21.40 13.66 -13.71
CA PRO A 194 -21.01 13.37 -12.35
C PRO A 194 -19.62 12.76 -12.31
N ARG A 195 -18.73 13.39 -11.53
CA ARG A 195 -17.33 12.97 -11.41
C ARG A 195 -16.86 12.97 -9.98
N PHE A 196 -16.06 11.98 -9.66
CA PHE A 196 -15.15 12.06 -8.53
C PHE A 196 -13.93 12.87 -8.91
N LYS A 197 -13.54 13.83 -8.06
CA LYS A 197 -12.34 14.63 -8.28
C LYS A 197 -11.13 13.87 -7.75
N THR A 198 -10.06 13.86 -8.56
CA THR A 198 -8.76 13.41 -8.09
C THR A 198 -8.23 14.36 -7.01
N VAL A 199 -7.54 13.79 -6.03
CA VAL A 199 -6.82 14.52 -5.00
C VAL A 199 -5.48 13.81 -4.83
N ASP A 200 -4.38 14.55 -4.98
CA ASP A 200 -3.05 14.01 -4.67
C ASP A 200 -3.06 13.49 -3.22
N ASN A 201 -2.85 12.20 -3.09
CA ASN A 201 -2.91 11.48 -1.83
C ASN A 201 -1.52 11.24 -1.22
N GLY A 202 -0.46 11.64 -1.93
CA GLY A 202 0.93 11.45 -1.53
C GLY A 202 1.40 10.00 -1.61
N ILE A 203 0.61 9.07 -2.14
CA ILE A 203 1.00 7.69 -2.35
C ILE A 203 1.73 7.59 -3.69
N LYS A 204 3.00 7.21 -3.64
CA LYS A 204 3.74 6.81 -4.83
C LYS A 204 3.87 5.31 -4.85
N PHE A 205 3.32 4.67 -5.87
CA PHE A 205 3.48 3.24 -6.08
C PHE A 205 4.82 3.00 -6.77
N ASN A 206 5.83 2.59 -5.99
CA ASN A 206 7.07 2.09 -6.57
C ASN A 206 6.88 0.60 -6.91
N LEU A 207 6.73 0.31 -8.21
CA LEU A 207 6.52 -1.05 -8.71
C LEU A 207 7.74 -1.94 -8.51
N ASP A 208 8.94 -1.38 -8.43
CA ASP A 208 10.20 -2.11 -8.21
C ASP A 208 10.26 -2.74 -6.81
N LEU A 209 9.44 -2.27 -5.87
CA LEU A 209 9.31 -2.83 -4.51
C LEU A 209 8.41 -4.06 -4.43
N LEU A 210 7.74 -4.44 -5.51
CA LEU A 210 6.89 -5.63 -5.56
C LEU A 210 7.67 -6.90 -5.91
N SER A 211 8.92 -6.77 -6.39
CA SER A 211 9.79 -7.90 -6.66
C SER A 211 10.42 -8.42 -5.37
N PRO A 212 10.45 -9.76 -5.14
CA PRO A 212 11.19 -10.33 -4.03
C PRO A 212 12.65 -9.91 -4.10
N ARG A 213 13.15 -9.27 -3.05
CA ARG A 213 14.58 -9.03 -2.91
C ARG A 213 15.24 -10.31 -2.38
N PRO A 214 16.32 -10.81 -2.99
CA PRO A 214 17.01 -11.95 -2.42
C PRO A 214 17.48 -11.60 -1.00
N LEU A 215 17.42 -12.58 -0.09
CA LEU A 215 18.19 -12.49 1.15
C LEU A 215 19.64 -12.21 0.76
N GLN A 216 20.33 -11.34 1.50
CA GLN A 216 21.79 -11.26 1.38
C GLN A 216 22.32 -12.62 1.82
N SER A 217 22.56 -13.52 0.85
CA SER A 217 23.08 -14.84 1.11
C SER A 217 24.49 -14.73 1.65
N ASP A 218 24.90 -15.70 2.49
CA ASP A 218 26.21 -15.92 3.10
C ASP A 218 27.41 -16.06 2.12
N THR A 219 27.42 -15.35 0.99
CA THR A 219 28.53 -15.30 0.05
C THR A 219 29.14 -13.91 0.05
N ILE A 220 29.74 -13.54 1.19
CA ILE A 220 31.02 -12.87 1.10
C ILE A 220 32.02 -14.01 0.82
N PRO A 221 32.71 -14.05 -0.33
CA PRO A 221 33.87 -14.90 -0.45
C PRO A 221 34.76 -14.60 0.74
N VAL A 222 35.20 -15.61 1.48
CA VAL A 222 36.25 -15.45 2.49
C VAL A 222 37.49 -15.01 1.72
N ASP A 223 37.58 -13.72 1.44
CA ASP A 223 38.78 -13.11 0.90
C ASP A 223 39.69 -12.95 2.11
N VAL A 224 40.75 -13.74 2.08
CA VAL A 224 41.81 -13.79 3.06
C VAL A 224 42.40 -12.38 3.12
N ARG A 225 41.90 -11.55 4.04
CA ARG A 225 42.61 -10.34 4.44
C ARG A 225 43.73 -10.75 5.37
N GLU A 226 44.84 -11.15 4.75
CA GLU A 226 46.14 -11.07 5.38
C GLU A 226 46.35 -9.64 5.90
N GLY A 227 46.60 -9.57 7.21
CA GLY A 227 47.45 -8.60 7.87
C GLY A 227 47.06 -7.14 7.78
N TRP A 228 46.38 -6.63 8.81
CA TRP A 228 46.79 -5.39 9.49
C TRP A 228 46.48 -5.52 10.98
N PHE A 229 47.51 -5.85 11.77
CA PHE A 229 47.52 -5.59 13.21
C PHE A 229 47.39 -4.08 13.41
N THR A 230 46.42 -3.64 14.20
CA THR A 230 46.54 -2.38 14.93
C THR A 230 46.25 -2.65 16.39
N ASP A 231 47.30 -2.47 17.19
CA ASP A 231 47.33 -2.64 18.63
C ASP A 231 46.22 -1.84 19.34
N LEU A 232 45.38 -2.55 20.09
CA LEU A 232 44.55 -1.96 21.14
C LEU A 232 45.46 -1.59 22.32
N LYS A 233 45.85 -0.31 22.40
CA LYS A 233 46.43 0.23 23.64
C LYS A 233 45.35 0.32 24.72
N VAL A 234 45.46 -0.56 25.70
CA VAL A 234 44.74 -0.49 26.97
C VAL A 234 45.32 0.66 27.79
N GLY A 235 44.54 1.72 28.01
CA GLY A 235 44.88 2.78 28.96
C GLY A 235 44.45 2.38 30.36
N HIS A 236 45.41 2.22 31.28
CA HIS A 236 45.16 2.25 32.73
C HIS A 236 45.35 3.69 33.22
N GLY A 237 44.33 4.25 33.90
CA GLY A 237 44.49 5.32 34.88
C GLY A 237 43.91 4.78 36.19
N GLY A 238 44.57 4.85 37.35
CA GLY A 238 45.52 5.87 37.79
C GLY A 238 44.75 6.97 38.49
#